data_AF-A0A833UF26-F1
#
_entry.id   AF-A0A833UF26-F1
#
_cell.length_a   1.000
_cell.length_b   1.000
_cell.length_c   1.000
_cell.angle_alpha   90.00
_cell.angle_beta   90.00
_cell.angle_gamma   90.00
#
_symmetry.space_group_name_H-M   'P 1'
#
loop_
_entity.id
_entity.type
_entity.pdbx_description
1 polymer ?
#
loop_
_entity_poly.entity_id
_entity_poly.type
_entity_poly.pdbx_seq_one_letter_code
_entity_poly.pdbx_strand_id
1 'polypeptide(L)'
;MDLNELIYFKERFEDLKLKSYESDRLISIVNAAISSFEKIEYKDDIHHSFYWEVWGLLSEIGDHVVSNEDLIKIKAMNAEFAGHTLTFRLSKGWLQRVDNAPTEFKNFSSYLHNDEFIG
;
A
#
# COMPACT_ATOMS: atom_id res chain seq x y z
N MET A 1 0.47 -2.57 -12.93
CA MET A 1 0.05 -3.84 -12.33
C MET A 1 0.14 -4.93 -13.37
N ASP A 2 0.77 -6.04 -13.05
CA ASP A 2 0.73 -7.26 -13.89
C ASP A 2 0.16 -8.46 -13.12
N LEU A 3 -0.03 -9.59 -13.81
CA LEU A 3 -0.61 -10.79 -13.21
C LEU A 3 0.27 -11.39 -12.11
N ASN A 4 1.60 -11.37 -12.28
CA ASN A 4 2.52 -11.92 -11.29
C ASN A 4 2.51 -11.08 -10.02
N GLU A 5 2.39 -9.75 -10.16
CA GLU A 5 2.22 -8.82 -9.05
C GLU A 5 0.94 -9.13 -8.25
N LEU A 6 -0.18 -9.39 -8.93
CA LEU A 6 -1.43 -9.79 -8.26
C LEU A 6 -1.32 -11.13 -7.52
N ILE A 7 -0.64 -12.11 -8.12
CA ILE A 7 -0.39 -13.41 -7.49
C ILE A 7 0.48 -13.24 -6.24
N TYR A 8 1.54 -12.43 -6.35
CA TYR A 8 2.42 -12.11 -5.23
C TYR A 8 1.65 -11.42 -4.09
N PHE A 9 0.76 -10.48 -4.39
CA PHE A 9 -0.09 -9.85 -3.38
C PHE A 9 -1.00 -10.86 -2.70
N LYS A 10 -1.64 -11.75 -3.47
CA LYS A 10 -2.49 -12.80 -2.93
C LYS A 10 -1.74 -13.68 -1.94
N GLU A 11 -0.56 -14.18 -2.31
CA GLU A 11 0.25 -15.03 -1.44
C GLU A 11 0.57 -14.34 -0.11
N ARG A 12 0.91 -13.04 -0.15
CA ARG A 12 1.17 -12.26 1.06
C ARG A 12 -0.06 -12.04 1.93
N PHE A 13 -1.23 -11.84 1.32
CA PHE A 13 -2.48 -11.71 2.08
C PHE A 13 -2.89 -13.04 2.71
N GLU A 14 -2.69 -14.16 2.02
CA GLU A 14 -2.98 -15.50 2.55
C GLU A 14 -2.03 -15.88 3.70
N ASP A 15 -0.76 -15.46 3.65
CA ASP A 15 0.23 -15.73 4.71
C ASP A 15 -0.11 -15.05 6.04
N LEU A 16 -0.84 -13.93 6.03
CA LEU A 16 -1.29 -13.26 7.25
C LEU A 16 -2.15 -14.16 8.14
N LYS A 17 -2.88 -15.13 7.55
CA LYS A 17 -3.74 -16.10 8.25
C LYS A 17 -4.73 -15.44 9.25
N LEU A 18 -5.09 -14.19 9.01
CA LEU A 18 -6.02 -13.44 9.83
C LEU A 18 -7.45 -13.94 9.58
N LYS A 19 -8.28 -13.83 10.61
CA LYS A 19 -9.70 -14.20 10.55
C LYS A 19 -10.54 -12.99 10.91
N SER A 20 -10.83 -12.17 9.91
CA SER A 20 -11.77 -11.06 10.00
C SER A 20 -12.58 -10.94 8.71
N TYR A 21 -13.67 -10.19 8.77
CA TYR A 21 -14.48 -9.89 7.59
C TYR A 21 -13.66 -9.14 6.52
N GLU A 22 -12.80 -8.23 6.97
CA GLU A 22 -11.93 -7.41 6.14
C GLU A 22 -10.84 -8.27 5.47
N SER A 23 -10.26 -9.25 6.18
CA SER A 23 -9.30 -10.19 5.58
C SER A 23 -9.96 -11.05 4.51
N ASP A 24 -11.19 -11.52 4.73
CA ASP A 24 -11.92 -12.30 3.73
C ASP A 24 -12.24 -11.45 2.48
N ARG A 25 -12.62 -10.18 2.67
CA ARG A 25 -12.81 -9.23 1.55
C ARG A 25 -11.52 -8.98 0.79
N LEU A 26 -10.40 -8.78 1.48
CA LEU A 26 -9.08 -8.56 0.88
C LEU A 26 -8.71 -9.72 -0.05
N ILE A 27 -8.86 -10.96 0.43
CA ILE A 27 -8.65 -12.18 -0.37
C ILE A 27 -9.64 -12.27 -1.54
N SER A 28 -10.91 -11.92 -1.32
CA SER A 28 -11.92 -11.96 -2.38
C SER A 28 -11.59 -11.00 -3.54
N ILE A 29 -11.17 -9.77 -3.22
CA ILE A 29 -10.86 -8.74 -4.23
C ILE A 29 -9.64 -9.13 -5.05
N VAL A 30 -8.57 -9.61 -4.43
CA VAL A 30 -7.38 -10.05 -5.20
C VAL A 30 -7.69 -11.26 -6.08
N ASN A 31 -8.50 -12.21 -5.60
CA ASN A 31 -8.95 -13.34 -6.43
C ASN A 31 -9.80 -12.88 -7.61
N ALA A 32 -10.69 -11.90 -7.41
CA ALA A 32 -11.50 -11.33 -8.48
C ALA A 32 -10.65 -10.58 -9.52
N ALA A 33 -9.63 -9.85 -9.08
CA ALA A 33 -8.67 -9.17 -9.94
C ALA A 33 -7.86 -10.15 -10.78
N ILE A 34 -7.31 -11.21 -10.17
CA ILE A 34 -6.61 -12.30 -10.87
C ILE A 34 -7.52 -12.95 -11.92
N SER A 35 -8.73 -13.36 -11.53
CA SER A 35 -9.68 -14.06 -12.41
C SER A 35 -10.14 -13.19 -13.59
N SER A 36 -10.05 -11.88 -13.44
CA SER A 36 -10.49 -10.90 -14.44
C SER A 36 -9.32 -10.18 -15.11
N PHE A 37 -8.08 -10.64 -14.90
CA PHE A 37 -6.87 -9.88 -15.24
C PHE A 37 -6.86 -9.41 -16.71
N GLU A 38 -7.11 -10.32 -17.65
CA GLU A 38 -7.15 -9.99 -19.10
C GLU A 38 -8.14 -8.85 -19.43
N LYS A 39 -9.20 -8.66 -18.64
CA LYS A 39 -10.21 -7.61 -18.85
C LYS A 39 -9.82 -6.26 -18.23
N ILE A 40 -8.88 -6.27 -17.30
CA ILE A 40 -8.47 -5.10 -16.51
C ILE A 40 -7.04 -4.65 -16.79
N GLU A 41 -6.22 -5.47 -17.45
CA GLU A 41 -4.77 -5.25 -17.69
C GLU A 41 -4.42 -3.83 -18.20
N TYR A 42 -5.26 -3.25 -19.05
CA TYR A 42 -5.02 -1.91 -19.62
C TYR A 42 -5.94 -0.83 -19.03
N LYS A 43 -6.57 -1.09 -17.89
CA LYS A 43 -7.52 -0.19 -17.23
C LYS A 43 -6.90 0.41 -15.97
N ASP A 44 -6.12 1.46 -16.19
CA ASP A 44 -5.45 2.26 -15.15
C ASP A 44 -6.36 2.65 -13.98
N ASP A 45 -7.59 3.06 -14.26
CA ASP A 45 -8.61 3.44 -13.28
C ASP A 45 -9.07 2.26 -12.41
N ILE A 46 -9.17 1.07 -13.00
CA ILE A 46 -9.46 -0.17 -12.25
C ILE A 46 -8.26 -0.58 -11.40
N HIS A 47 -7.03 -0.45 -11.91
CA HIS A 47 -5.83 -0.68 -11.12
C HIS A 47 -5.76 0.26 -9.90
N HIS A 48 -6.03 1.54 -10.11
CA HIS A 48 -6.12 2.52 -9.02
C HIS A 48 -7.20 2.15 -8.00
N SER A 49 -8.39 1.76 -8.47
CA SER A 49 -9.49 1.34 -7.60
C SER A 49 -9.12 0.12 -6.77
N PHE A 50 -8.43 -0.86 -7.36
CA PHE A 50 -7.90 -2.02 -6.65
C PHE A 50 -6.92 -1.61 -5.55
N TYR A 51 -5.91 -0.78 -5.86
CA TYR A 51 -4.94 -0.34 -4.87
C TYR A 51 -5.57 0.45 -3.73
N TRP A 52 -6.55 1.30 -4.03
CA TRP A 52 -7.29 2.08 -3.05
C TRP A 52 -8.12 1.22 -2.11
N GLU A 53 -8.88 0.26 -2.65
CA GLU A 53 -9.71 -0.64 -1.85
C GLU A 53 -8.86 -1.52 -0.93
N VAL A 54 -7.75 -2.06 -1.46
CA VAL A 54 -6.81 -2.86 -0.66
C VAL A 54 -6.17 -2.03 0.45
N TRP A 55 -5.77 -0.78 0.17
CA TRP A 55 -5.25 0.12 1.19
C TRP A 55 -6.27 0.37 2.31
N GLY A 56 -7.54 0.59 1.96
CA GLY A 56 -8.63 0.75 2.92
C GLY A 56 -8.74 -0.47 3.85
N LEU A 57 -8.85 -1.67 3.27
CA LEU A 57 -8.97 -2.92 4.02
C LEU A 57 -7.75 -3.19 4.92
N LEU A 58 -6.53 -2.96 4.43
CA LEU A 58 -5.32 -3.10 5.24
C LEU A 58 -5.27 -2.11 6.41
N SER A 59 -5.86 -0.93 6.25
CA SER A 59 -5.96 0.05 7.34
C SER A 59 -6.91 -0.43 8.43
N GLU A 60 -8.10 -0.88 8.03
CA GLU A 60 -9.10 -1.44 8.95
C GLU A 60 -8.58 -2.69 9.68
N ILE A 61 -7.91 -3.61 8.97
CA ILE A 61 -7.28 -4.77 9.58
C ILE A 61 -6.22 -4.32 10.61
N GLY A 62 -5.40 -3.33 10.26
CA GLY A 62 -4.33 -2.81 11.12
C GLY A 62 -4.83 -2.26 12.45
N ASP A 63 -6.03 -1.68 12.48
CA ASP A 63 -6.65 -1.14 13.71
C ASP A 63 -7.08 -2.22 14.70
N HIS A 64 -7.22 -3.46 14.23
CA HIS A 64 -7.73 -4.58 15.03
C HIS A 64 -6.69 -5.66 15.34
N VAL A 65 -5.50 -5.61 14.73
CA VAL A 65 -4.43 -6.58 14.99
C VAL A 65 -3.66 -6.24 16.26
N VAL A 66 -3.62 -7.21 17.19
CA VAL A 66 -2.93 -7.11 18.49
C VAL A 66 -1.51 -7.70 18.43
N SER A 67 -1.27 -8.64 17.52
CA SER A 67 0.03 -9.28 17.32
C SER A 67 1.03 -8.28 16.71
N ASN A 68 2.14 -8.02 17.41
CA ASN A 68 3.18 -7.12 16.91
C ASN A 68 3.78 -7.60 15.58
N GLU A 69 3.95 -8.91 15.40
CA GLU A 69 4.52 -9.47 14.17
C GLU A 69 3.58 -9.21 12.97
N ASP A 70 2.30 -9.53 13.13
CA ASP A 70 1.31 -9.35 12.07
C ASP A 70 1.06 -7.87 11.79
N LEU A 71 1.08 -7.02 12.82
CA LEU A 71 0.96 -5.58 12.69
C LEU A 71 2.10 -4.98 11.84
N ILE A 72 3.33 -5.48 12.00
CA ILE A 72 4.47 -5.04 11.16
C ILE A 72 4.23 -5.41 9.69
N LYS A 73 3.78 -6.65 9.42
CA LYS A 73 3.46 -7.12 8.06
C LYS A 73 2.36 -6.28 7.43
N ILE A 74 1.28 -6.02 8.18
CA ILE A 74 0.16 -5.18 7.74
C ILE A 74 0.63 -3.76 7.46
N LYS A 75 1.43 -3.15 8.35
CA LYS A 75 1.96 -1.79 8.14
C LYS A 75 2.82 -1.69 6.89
N ALA A 76 3.65 -2.70 6.63
CA ALA A 76 4.46 -2.74 5.42
C ALA A 76 3.58 -2.81 4.16
N MET A 77 2.58 -3.69 4.13
CA MET A 77 1.62 -3.77 3.02
C MET A 77 0.81 -2.47 2.90
N ASN A 78 0.34 -1.90 3.99
CA ASN A 78 -0.42 -0.66 4.00
C ASN A 78 0.39 0.48 3.35
N ALA A 79 1.67 0.63 3.72
CA ALA A 79 2.56 1.62 3.12
C ALA A 79 2.79 1.40 1.62
N GLU A 80 2.92 0.15 1.18
CA GLU A 80 3.07 -0.22 -0.23
C GLU A 80 1.82 0.17 -1.06
N PHE A 81 0.63 -0.21 -0.60
CA PHE A 81 -0.63 0.11 -1.30
C PHE A 81 -1.00 1.60 -1.23
N ALA A 82 -0.64 2.28 -0.14
CA ALA A 82 -0.68 3.73 -0.08
C ALA A 82 0.26 4.33 -1.14
N GLY A 83 1.49 3.83 -1.26
CA GLY A 83 2.47 4.26 -2.25
C GLY A 83 1.96 4.13 -3.70
N HIS A 84 1.42 2.96 -4.07
CA HIS A 84 0.81 2.75 -5.39
C HIS A 84 -0.34 3.73 -5.65
N THR A 85 -1.25 3.87 -4.68
CA THR A 85 -2.41 4.76 -4.79
C THR A 85 -1.97 6.22 -4.98
N LEU A 86 -1.09 6.72 -4.11
CA LEU A 86 -0.66 8.12 -4.13
C LEU A 86 0.15 8.43 -5.38
N THR A 87 1.02 7.52 -5.81
CA THR A 87 1.81 7.67 -7.06
C THR A 87 0.91 7.76 -8.27
N PHE A 88 -0.13 6.92 -8.35
CA PHE A 88 -1.13 7.01 -9.41
C PHE A 88 -1.86 8.36 -9.39
N ARG A 89 -2.33 8.80 -8.22
CA ARG A 89 -3.03 10.09 -8.09
C ARG A 89 -2.13 11.27 -8.46
N LEU A 90 -0.83 11.21 -8.14
CA LEU A 90 0.16 12.19 -8.57
C LEU A 90 0.32 12.20 -10.09
N SER A 91 0.46 11.03 -10.73
CA SER A 91 0.66 10.95 -12.19
C SER A 91 -0.56 11.42 -13.00
N LYS A 92 -1.76 11.29 -12.44
CA LYS A 92 -3.00 11.85 -13.01
C LYS A 92 -3.25 13.32 -12.63
N GLY A 93 -2.39 13.92 -11.80
CA GLY A 93 -2.53 15.30 -11.33
C GLY A 93 -3.68 15.55 -10.33
N TRP A 94 -4.23 14.49 -9.75
CA TRP A 94 -5.28 14.56 -8.71
C TRP A 94 -4.70 14.95 -7.35
N LEU A 95 -3.44 14.57 -7.11
CA LEU A 95 -2.62 15.13 -6.06
C LEU A 95 -1.65 16.12 -6.69
N GLN A 96 -1.62 17.32 -6.14
CA GLN A 96 -0.70 18.36 -6.56
C GLN A 96 0.16 18.77 -5.37
N ARG A 97 1.44 18.99 -5.66
CA ARG A 97 2.37 19.58 -4.71
C ARG A 97 1.94 21.04 -4.48
N VAL A 98 1.84 21.45 -3.22
CA VAL A 98 1.67 22.88 -2.90
C VAL A 98 2.96 23.65 -3.18
N ASP A 99 2.87 24.89 -3.66
CA ASP A 99 4.00 25.68 -4.16
C ASP A 99 5.19 25.73 -3.20
N ASN A 100 4.92 25.83 -1.90
CA ASN A 100 5.94 25.94 -0.85
C ASN A 100 6.22 24.61 -0.12
N ALA A 101 5.83 23.47 -0.69
CA ALA A 101 6.15 22.17 -0.08
C ALA A 101 7.67 21.98 -0.02
N PRO A 102 8.24 21.46 1.09
CA PRO A 102 9.67 21.23 1.20
C PRO A 102 10.16 20.24 0.12
N THR A 103 11.10 20.68 -0.73
CA THR A 103 11.71 19.89 -1.81
C THR A 103 12.96 19.14 -1.35
N GLU A 104 13.60 19.66 -0.30
CA GLU A 104 14.89 19.19 0.18
C GLU A 104 14.80 18.98 1.69
N PHE A 105 15.04 17.75 2.12
CA PHE A 105 15.20 17.42 3.54
C PHE A 105 16.67 17.51 3.93
N LYS A 106 17.22 18.72 3.77
CA LYS A 106 18.59 19.02 4.23
C LYS A 106 18.64 18.63 5.71
N ASN A 107 19.66 17.84 6.06
CA ASN A 107 19.91 17.26 7.38
C ASN A 107 19.42 15.81 7.60
N PHE A 108 18.59 15.17 6.77
CA PHE A 108 18.20 13.77 7.05
C PHE A 108 19.42 12.83 7.13
N SER A 109 20.34 12.92 6.16
CA SER A 109 21.59 12.17 6.19
C SER A 109 22.46 12.54 7.39
N SER A 110 22.53 13.83 7.75
CA SER A 110 23.25 14.29 8.94
C SER A 110 22.63 13.71 10.22
N TYR A 111 21.30 13.67 10.33
CA TYR A 111 20.57 13.03 11.45
C TYR A 111 20.89 11.54 11.57
N LEU A 112 21.06 10.82 10.46
CA LEU A 112 21.42 9.40 10.47
C LEU A 112 22.91 9.14 10.77
N HIS A 113 23.77 10.14 10.61
CA HIS A 113 25.23 10.01 10.71
C HIS A 113 25.86 10.77 11.89
N ASN A 114 25.09 11.44 12.76
CA ASN A 114 25.61 12.10 13.96
C ASN A 114 25.85 11.04 15.08
N ASP A 115 27.03 10.82 15.68
CA ASP A 115 28.22 11.66 15.86
C ASP A 115 27.86 13.14 16.09
N GLU A 116 27.52 13.46 17.34
CA GLU A 116 27.30 14.80 17.91
C GLU A 116 26.04 15.57 17.43
N PHE A 117 24.89 15.23 18.04
CA PHE A 117 23.86 16.25 18.27
C PHE A 117 24.20 17.00 19.57
N ILE A 118 24.77 18.20 19.45
CA ILE A 118 24.67 19.24 20.48
C ILE A 118 23.54 20.16 20.06
N GLY A 119 22.38 19.96 20.68
CA GLY A 119 21.24 20.88 20.67
C GLY A 119 20.81 21.11 22.11
#